data_AF-A0A523RKG8-F1
#
_entry.id   AF-A0A523RKG8-F1
#
_cell.length_a   1.000
_cell.length_b   1.000
_cell.length_c   1.000
_cell.angle_alpha   90.00
_cell.angle_beta   90.00
_cell.angle_gamma   90.00
#
_symmetry.space_group_name_H-M   'P 1'
#
loop_
_entity.id
_entity.type
_entity.pdbx_description
1 polymer ?
#
loop_
_entity_poly.entity_id
_entity_poly.type
_entity_poly.pdbx_seq_one_letter_code
_entity_poly.pdbx_strand_id
1 'polypeptide(L)'
;MIERHNNLYKELIQIPEKRKMIYREEIDNNKLIVKPRFKEKEYNWPKQLLIDLRDHLQELWNYYELYSYWLDSSLMLLLDYRTRKTSKKSVLFLLEMDVWQTDEVYGDYLIEKESDKTNISYTRFGQKYKEKSLNTMDDRKIEDWICNDAVIQIQMQFKHLWEKLKKELEVCTEEKFRKQPKITLSLDYLEDQVEKIKNVLDLWPESALLNLGRILEIWLLIELKIKTNYGLSFLIKEAEIRNLIDKHQFKLLINIKNHYNDLKHQINYRVNKKVVKTLIDDFSSAFS
;
A
#
# COMPACT_ATOMS: atom_id res chain seq x y z
N MET A 1 -5.21 -4.63 -21.02
CA MET A 1 -4.63 -3.97 -19.83
C MET A 1 -4.33 -4.97 -18.71
N ILE A 2 -5.33 -5.70 -18.18
CA ILE A 2 -5.10 -6.73 -17.14
C ILE A 2 -4.14 -7.82 -17.60
N GLU A 3 -4.29 -8.32 -18.83
CA GLU A 3 -3.36 -9.32 -19.39
C GLU A 3 -1.91 -8.80 -19.44
N ARG A 4 -1.70 -7.59 -19.97
CA ARG A 4 -0.38 -6.93 -19.97
C ARG A 4 0.17 -6.75 -18.55
N HIS A 5 -0.68 -6.37 -17.60
CA HIS A 5 -0.30 -6.22 -16.18
C HIS A 5 0.18 -7.55 -15.58
N ASN A 6 -0.50 -8.66 -15.89
CA ASN A 6 -0.12 -10.00 -15.45
C ASN A 6 1.16 -10.51 -16.16
N ASN A 7 1.36 -10.16 -17.44
CA ASN A 7 2.57 -10.55 -18.17
C ASN A 7 3.81 -9.82 -17.61
N LEU A 8 3.71 -8.50 -17.43
CA LEU A 8 4.77 -7.71 -16.80
C LEU A 8 5.10 -8.18 -15.38
N TYR A 9 4.10 -8.59 -14.59
CA TYR A 9 4.34 -9.16 -13.26
C TYR A 9 5.35 -10.31 -13.29
N LYS A 10 5.17 -11.28 -14.21
CA LYS A 10 6.01 -12.48 -14.32
C LYS A 10 7.47 -12.15 -14.62
N GLU A 11 7.70 -11.09 -15.38
CA GLU A 11 9.06 -10.65 -15.74
C GLU A 11 9.70 -9.84 -14.61
N LEU A 12 8.94 -8.92 -14.01
CA LEU A 12 9.44 -7.97 -13.01
C LEU A 12 9.73 -8.62 -11.65
N ILE A 13 8.93 -9.60 -11.23
CA ILE A 13 9.12 -10.32 -9.94
C ILE A 13 10.49 -11.04 -9.87
N GLN A 14 11.11 -11.33 -11.01
CA GLN A 14 12.40 -12.01 -11.09
C GLN A 14 13.60 -11.06 -11.01
N ILE A 15 13.39 -9.74 -11.11
CA ILE A 15 14.50 -8.76 -11.10
C ILE A 15 15.35 -8.87 -9.83
N PRO A 16 14.80 -8.98 -8.60
CA PRO A 16 15.60 -9.08 -7.39
C PRO A 16 16.60 -10.24 -7.42
N GLU A 17 16.21 -11.41 -7.97
CA GLU A 17 17.10 -12.57 -8.13
C GLU A 17 18.23 -12.27 -9.14
N LYS A 18 17.91 -11.61 -10.25
CA LYS A 18 18.87 -11.28 -11.33
C LYS A 18 19.92 -10.27 -10.91
N ARG A 19 19.60 -9.37 -9.97
CA ARG A 19 20.50 -8.30 -9.52
C ARG A 19 21.69 -8.75 -8.67
N LYS A 20 21.72 -10.03 -8.25
CA LYS A 20 22.75 -10.67 -7.41
C LYS A 20 23.04 -9.89 -6.12
N MET A 21 22.60 -10.43 -5.00
CA MET A 21 22.96 -9.87 -3.69
C MET A 21 24.38 -10.29 -3.25
N ILE A 22 24.97 -9.44 -2.44
CA ILE A 22 26.22 -9.68 -1.71
C ILE A 22 25.97 -9.46 -0.23
N TYR A 23 26.61 -10.29 0.56
CA TYR A 23 26.66 -10.17 2.00
C TYR A 23 27.72 -9.12 2.39
N ARG A 24 27.38 -8.22 3.32
CA ARG A 24 28.31 -7.24 3.90
C ARG A 24 28.16 -7.20 5.40
N GLU A 25 29.28 -7.10 6.09
CA GLU A 25 29.34 -7.04 7.54
C GLU A 25 29.65 -5.63 8.01
N GLU A 26 29.08 -5.26 9.14
CA GLU A 26 29.38 -4.06 9.89
C GLU A 26 29.41 -4.43 11.38
N ILE A 27 30.46 -4.01 12.08
CA ILE A 27 30.57 -4.22 13.52
C ILE A 27 30.10 -2.95 14.21
N ASP A 28 29.01 -3.05 14.96
CA ASP A 28 28.46 -1.96 15.78
C ASP A 28 28.31 -2.44 17.22
N ASN A 29 28.92 -1.74 18.18
CA ASN A 29 28.89 -2.08 19.61
C ASN A 29 29.20 -3.58 19.91
N ASN A 30 30.26 -4.12 19.29
CA ASN A 30 30.66 -5.54 19.36
C ASN A 30 29.63 -6.55 18.84
N LYS A 31 28.61 -6.09 18.11
CA LYS A 31 27.63 -6.95 17.46
C LYS A 31 27.90 -7.02 15.96
N LEU A 32 27.79 -8.23 15.41
CA LEU A 32 27.87 -8.44 13.98
C LEU A 32 26.53 -8.08 13.32
N ILE A 33 26.50 -6.94 12.64
CA ILE A 33 25.36 -6.50 11.85
C ILE A 33 25.64 -6.82 10.40
N VAL A 34 24.77 -7.62 9.81
CA VAL A 34 24.84 -7.99 8.41
C VAL A 34 23.87 -7.17 7.60
N LYS A 35 24.38 -6.74 6.46
CA LYS A 35 23.74 -5.78 5.59
C LYS A 35 23.74 -6.31 4.15
N PRO A 36 22.78 -7.16 3.72
CA PRO A 36 22.73 -7.62 2.33
C PRO A 36 22.55 -6.43 1.37
N ARG A 37 23.31 -6.41 0.28
CA ARG A 37 23.29 -5.33 -0.73
C ARG A 37 23.16 -5.93 -2.11
N PHE A 38 22.56 -5.22 -3.06
CA PHE A 38 22.79 -5.56 -4.46
C PHE A 38 24.26 -5.33 -4.81
N LYS A 39 24.85 -6.25 -5.59
CA LYS A 39 26.23 -6.10 -6.07
C LYS A 39 26.39 -4.80 -6.86
N GLU A 40 25.42 -4.51 -7.72
CA GLU A 40 25.30 -3.25 -8.45
C GLU A 40 24.27 -2.35 -7.76
N LYS A 41 24.69 -1.13 -7.42
CA LYS A 41 23.84 -0.15 -6.71
C LYS A 41 22.58 0.20 -7.51
N GLU A 42 22.73 0.33 -8.83
CA GLU A 42 21.64 0.66 -9.75
C GLU A 42 21.37 -0.53 -10.67
N TYR A 43 20.10 -0.74 -10.99
CA TYR A 43 19.72 -1.80 -11.92
C TYR A 43 19.83 -1.34 -13.37
N ASN A 44 20.63 -2.06 -14.16
CA ASN A 44 20.73 -1.88 -15.60
C ASN A 44 19.56 -2.56 -16.31
N TRP A 45 18.45 -1.83 -16.48
CA TRP A 45 17.26 -2.36 -17.14
C TRP A 45 17.52 -2.78 -18.59
N PRO A 46 16.94 -3.90 -19.05
CA PRO A 46 16.67 -4.09 -20.46
C PRO A 46 15.83 -2.92 -20.98
N LYS A 47 16.31 -2.20 -22.00
CA LYS A 47 15.68 -0.98 -22.51
C LYS A 47 14.18 -1.19 -22.79
N GLN A 48 13.83 -2.31 -23.42
CA GLN A 48 12.44 -2.62 -23.75
C GLN A 48 11.57 -2.84 -22.51
N LEU A 49 12.04 -3.63 -21.53
CA LEU A 49 11.28 -3.89 -20.30
C LEU A 49 10.99 -2.61 -19.49
N LEU A 50 11.94 -1.68 -19.46
CA LEU A 50 11.75 -0.38 -18.80
C LEU A 50 10.72 0.48 -19.54
N ILE A 51 10.75 0.49 -20.87
CA ILE A 51 9.74 1.16 -21.69
C ILE A 51 8.37 0.53 -21.42
N ASP A 52 8.27 -0.80 -21.49
CA ASP A 52 7.01 -1.51 -21.32
C ASP A 52 6.39 -1.28 -19.93
N LEU A 53 7.21 -1.25 -18.87
CA LEU A 53 6.77 -0.90 -17.51
C LEU A 53 6.31 0.56 -17.44
N ARG A 54 7.08 1.52 -17.98
CA ARG A 54 6.74 2.95 -17.91
C ARG A 54 5.44 3.24 -18.64
N ASP A 55 5.30 2.71 -19.85
CA ASP A 55 4.13 2.86 -20.69
C ASP A 55 2.93 2.19 -20.04
N HIS A 56 3.10 0.99 -19.48
CA HIS A 56 2.03 0.32 -18.74
C HIS A 56 1.56 1.16 -17.54
N LEU A 57 2.48 1.67 -16.70
CA LEU A 57 2.10 2.52 -15.56
C LEU A 57 1.43 3.84 -16.01
N GLN A 58 1.84 4.40 -17.16
CA GLN A 58 1.20 5.59 -17.73
C GLN A 58 -0.19 5.26 -18.29
N GLU A 59 -0.36 4.10 -18.92
CA GLU A 59 -1.66 3.60 -19.37
C GLU A 59 -2.60 3.35 -18.19
N LEU A 60 -2.10 2.78 -17.09
CA LEU A 60 -2.88 2.64 -15.85
C LEU A 60 -3.32 4.01 -15.32
N TRP A 61 -2.40 4.98 -15.27
CA TRP A 61 -2.71 6.34 -14.87
C TRP A 61 -3.82 6.95 -15.74
N ASN A 62 -3.64 6.93 -17.06
CA ASN A 62 -4.60 7.47 -18.01
C ASN A 62 -5.95 6.75 -17.91
N TYR A 63 -5.92 5.43 -17.69
CA TYR A 63 -7.12 4.62 -17.51
C TYR A 63 -7.88 5.01 -16.26
N TYR A 64 -7.20 5.15 -15.12
CA TYR A 64 -7.85 5.62 -13.89
C TYR A 64 -8.34 7.05 -14.00
N GLU A 65 -7.55 7.95 -14.59
CA GLU A 65 -7.96 9.35 -14.79
C GLU A 65 -9.23 9.47 -15.65
N LEU A 66 -9.34 8.63 -16.68
CA LEU A 66 -10.45 8.65 -17.62
C LEU A 66 -11.68 7.91 -17.09
N TYR A 67 -11.48 6.76 -16.44
CA TYR A 67 -12.55 5.80 -16.15
C TYR A 67 -12.81 5.56 -14.67
N SER A 68 -11.89 5.87 -13.75
CA SER A 68 -12.15 5.68 -12.32
C SER A 68 -13.04 6.81 -11.79
N TYR A 69 -14.06 6.50 -10.98
CA TYR A 69 -14.75 7.55 -10.19
C TYR A 69 -13.83 8.08 -9.08
N TRP A 70 -12.95 7.22 -8.56
CA TRP A 70 -12.12 7.50 -7.39
C TRP A 70 -10.80 6.72 -7.45
N LEU A 71 -9.68 7.42 -7.46
CA LEU A 71 -8.34 6.82 -7.41
C LEU A 71 -7.78 6.91 -5.98
N ASP A 72 -7.45 5.78 -5.34
CA ASP A 72 -6.76 5.79 -4.03
C ASP A 72 -5.45 6.61 -4.14
N SER A 73 -5.33 7.68 -3.34
CA SER A 73 -4.18 8.58 -3.34
C SER A 73 -2.85 7.87 -3.07
N SER A 74 -2.86 6.73 -2.39
CA SER A 74 -1.65 5.92 -2.19
C SER A 74 -1.20 5.17 -3.45
N LEU A 75 -2.08 4.99 -4.44
CA LEU A 75 -1.72 4.50 -5.79
C LEU A 75 -1.02 5.58 -6.61
N MET A 76 -1.28 6.87 -6.33
CA MET A 76 -0.56 7.95 -7.01
C MET A 76 0.94 7.84 -6.77
N LEU A 77 1.39 7.41 -5.58
CA LEU A 77 2.82 7.20 -5.31
C LEU A 77 3.44 6.02 -6.08
N LEU A 78 2.61 5.11 -6.61
CA LEU A 78 3.01 4.00 -7.48
C LEU A 78 3.04 4.39 -8.96
N LEU A 79 2.22 5.38 -9.33
CA LEU A 79 1.92 5.73 -10.71
C LEU A 79 2.46 7.11 -11.12
N ASP A 80 2.73 8.03 -10.20
CA ASP A 80 3.11 9.40 -10.51
C ASP A 80 4.52 9.45 -11.11
N TYR A 81 4.58 9.80 -12.39
CA TYR A 81 5.81 9.88 -13.18
C TYR A 81 6.88 10.79 -12.55
N ARG A 82 6.48 11.83 -11.79
CA ARG A 82 7.40 12.82 -11.20
C ARG A 82 8.16 12.25 -10.01
N THR A 83 7.54 11.32 -9.28
CA THR A 83 8.08 10.79 -8.03
C THR A 83 8.52 9.33 -8.12
N ARG A 84 8.35 8.65 -9.28
CA ARG A 84 8.69 7.20 -9.40
C ARG A 84 10.13 6.85 -9.04
N LYS A 85 11.08 7.78 -9.19
CA LYS A 85 12.51 7.58 -8.88
C LYS A 85 12.94 8.01 -7.47
N THR A 86 12.07 8.70 -6.73
CA THR A 86 12.39 9.27 -5.42
C THR A 86 11.46 8.77 -4.31
N SER A 87 10.27 8.31 -4.69
CA SER A 87 9.30 7.72 -3.78
C SER A 87 9.74 6.31 -3.41
N LYS A 88 10.06 6.11 -2.12
CA LYS A 88 10.32 4.78 -1.53
C LYS A 88 9.16 3.80 -1.70
N LYS A 89 7.97 4.31 -2.01
CA LYS A 89 6.75 3.54 -2.23
C LYS A 89 6.55 3.15 -3.69
N SER A 90 7.36 3.66 -4.62
CA SER A 90 7.26 3.35 -6.05
C SER A 90 7.76 1.94 -6.37
N VAL A 91 7.07 1.27 -7.30
CA VAL A 91 7.49 -0.03 -7.84
C VAL A 91 8.84 0.07 -8.56
N LEU A 92 9.07 1.15 -9.31
CA LEU A 92 10.36 1.39 -9.96
C LEU A 92 11.46 1.56 -8.93
N PHE A 93 11.21 2.35 -7.88
CA PHE A 93 12.19 2.58 -6.82
C PHE A 93 12.57 1.26 -6.12
N LEU A 94 11.59 0.41 -5.81
CA LEU A 94 11.82 -0.90 -5.19
C LEU A 94 12.70 -1.81 -6.05
N LEU A 95 12.58 -1.74 -7.37
CA LEU A 95 13.31 -2.58 -8.32
C LEU A 95 14.65 -1.98 -8.77
N GLU A 96 14.79 -0.65 -8.76
CA GLU A 96 15.99 0.10 -9.17
C GLU A 96 16.99 0.31 -8.03
N MET A 97 16.49 0.68 -6.87
CA MET A 97 17.33 1.17 -5.77
C MET A 97 17.80 0.02 -4.87
N ASP A 98 18.75 0.34 -4.00
CA ASP A 98 19.25 -0.59 -3.00
C ASP A 98 18.16 -0.88 -1.94
N VAL A 99 18.18 -2.11 -1.41
CA VAL A 99 17.16 -2.70 -0.50
C VAL A 99 16.87 -1.84 0.73
N TRP A 100 17.81 -0.98 1.07
CA TRP A 100 17.88 -0.18 2.29
C TRP A 100 17.18 1.16 2.21
N GLN A 101 16.85 1.56 0.99
CA GLN A 101 16.20 2.83 0.77
C GLN A 101 14.69 2.72 0.87
N THR A 102 14.10 1.52 0.81
CA THR A 102 12.66 1.30 1.03
C THR A 102 12.38 1.10 2.51
N ASP A 103 11.25 1.62 3.02
CA ASP A 103 10.79 1.48 4.41
C ASP A 103 10.18 0.10 4.76
N GLU A 104 10.14 -0.80 3.78
CA GLU A 104 9.28 -2.00 3.80
C GLU A 104 10.05 -3.33 3.81
N VAL A 105 11.38 -3.31 3.73
CA VAL A 105 12.25 -4.51 3.78
C VAL A 105 13.13 -4.43 5.02
N TYR A 106 13.32 -5.52 5.77
CA TYR A 106 14.23 -5.48 6.91
C TYR A 106 15.66 -5.22 6.42
N GLY A 107 16.23 -4.10 6.87
CA GLY A 107 17.57 -3.71 6.51
C GLY A 107 18.56 -4.61 7.22
N ASP A 108 18.69 -4.45 8.52
CA ASP A 108 19.80 -5.01 9.28
C ASP A 108 19.48 -6.41 9.81
N TYR A 109 20.47 -7.31 9.71
CA TYR A 109 20.42 -8.67 10.23
C TYR A 109 21.47 -8.79 11.34
N LEU A 110 21.02 -8.81 12.59
CA LEU A 110 21.90 -9.08 13.72
C LEU A 110 22.10 -10.60 13.83
N ILE A 111 23.36 -11.05 13.78
CA ILE A 111 23.72 -12.47 13.91
C ILE A 111 24.25 -12.74 15.31
N GLU A 112 23.62 -13.70 15.99
CA GLU A 112 24.03 -14.17 17.31
C GLU A 112 24.26 -15.69 17.23
N LYS A 113 25.51 -16.12 17.40
CA LYS A 113 25.91 -17.53 17.34
C LYS A 113 25.92 -18.13 18.74
N GLU A 114 25.18 -19.22 18.93
CA GLU A 114 25.21 -20.07 20.12
C GLU A 114 25.90 -21.41 19.80
N SER A 115 26.10 -22.28 20.80
CA SER A 115 26.86 -23.53 20.65
C SER A 115 26.32 -24.49 19.58
N ASP A 116 25.03 -24.45 19.27
CA ASP A 116 24.30 -25.40 18.42
C ASP A 116 23.40 -24.73 17.37
N LYS A 117 23.27 -23.40 17.38
CA LYS A 117 22.37 -22.66 16.49
C LYS A 117 22.87 -21.23 16.22
N THR A 118 22.39 -20.67 15.12
CA THR A 118 22.56 -19.24 14.80
C THR A 118 21.21 -18.55 14.87
N ASN A 119 21.07 -17.53 15.72
CA ASN A 119 19.89 -16.67 15.75
C ASN A 119 20.14 -15.44 14.88
N ILE A 120 19.14 -15.11 14.06
CA ILE A 120 19.16 -13.96 13.18
C ILE A 120 17.98 -13.07 13.55
N SER A 121 18.29 -11.87 14.03
CA SER A 121 17.32 -10.86 14.41
C SER A 121 17.23 -9.77 13.35
N TYR A 122 16.02 -9.43 12.94
CA TYR A 122 15.76 -8.38 11.96
C TYR A 122 15.65 -7.04 12.69
N THR A 123 16.48 -6.09 12.32
CA THR A 123 16.45 -4.73 12.89
C THR A 123 16.23 -3.67 11.83
N ARG A 124 15.51 -2.62 12.21
CA ARG A 124 15.29 -1.44 11.36
C ARG A 124 15.10 -0.20 12.23
N PHE A 125 15.79 0.89 11.89
CA PHE A 125 15.76 2.13 12.69
C PHE A 125 16.04 1.89 14.19
N GLY A 126 16.92 0.92 14.50
CA GLY A 126 17.25 0.54 15.88
C GLY A 126 16.20 -0.32 16.61
N GLN A 127 15.08 -0.70 15.97
CA GLN A 127 14.07 -1.59 16.56
C GLN A 127 14.19 -3.02 16.02
N LYS A 128 14.08 -4.02 16.90
CA LYS A 128 14.02 -5.46 16.55
C LYS A 128 12.58 -5.85 16.22
N TYR A 129 12.36 -6.45 15.05
CA TYR A 129 11.02 -6.78 14.54
C TYR A 129 10.71 -8.27 14.62
N LYS A 130 11.68 -9.10 14.26
CA LYS A 130 11.49 -10.55 14.12
C LYS A 130 12.80 -11.26 14.45
N GLU A 131 12.71 -12.54 14.76
CA GLU A 131 13.87 -13.41 14.99
C GLU A 131 13.65 -14.75 14.30
N LYS A 132 14.74 -15.36 13.83
CA LYS A 132 14.74 -16.67 13.20
C LYS A 132 15.98 -17.44 13.62
N SER A 133 15.80 -18.68 14.08
CA SER A 133 16.90 -19.57 14.44
C SER A 133 17.21 -20.52 13.28
N LEU A 134 18.49 -20.68 12.97
CA LEU A 134 19.02 -21.61 11.97
C LEU A 134 19.84 -22.71 12.65
N ASN A 135 19.59 -23.96 12.26
CA ASN A 135 20.36 -25.13 12.72
C ASN A 135 21.64 -25.31 11.88
N THR A 136 22.41 -24.24 11.68
CA THR A 136 23.69 -24.26 10.98
C THR A 136 24.59 -23.15 11.51
N MET A 137 25.89 -23.45 11.63
CA MET A 137 26.95 -22.52 12.01
C MET A 137 27.91 -22.24 10.83
N ASP A 138 27.65 -22.84 9.67
CA ASP A 138 28.41 -22.62 8.44
C ASP A 138 28.10 -21.23 7.88
N ASP A 139 29.10 -20.35 7.92
CA ASP A 139 29.00 -18.96 7.51
C ASP A 139 28.51 -18.81 6.08
N ARG A 140 28.97 -19.64 5.15
CA ARG A 140 28.51 -19.56 3.75
C ARG A 140 27.01 -19.84 3.62
N LYS A 141 26.48 -20.79 4.39
CA LYS A 141 25.04 -21.09 4.41
C LYS A 141 24.24 -19.96 5.04
N ILE A 142 24.79 -19.28 6.04
CA ILE A 142 24.16 -18.12 6.68
C ILE A 142 24.14 -16.94 5.70
N GLU A 143 25.26 -16.67 5.01
CA GLU A 143 25.38 -15.65 3.97
C GLU A 143 24.36 -15.85 2.84
N ASP A 144 24.31 -17.06 2.28
CA ASP A 144 23.38 -17.44 1.21
C ASP A 144 21.92 -17.30 1.68
N TRP A 145 21.64 -17.74 2.92
CA TRP A 145 20.31 -17.64 3.50
C TRP A 145 19.86 -16.18 3.66
N ILE A 146 20.72 -15.29 4.18
CA ILE A 146 20.40 -13.86 4.38
C ILE A 146 20.16 -13.17 3.03
N CYS A 147 21.03 -13.41 2.05
CA CYS A 147 20.87 -12.85 0.71
C CYS A 147 19.55 -13.31 0.07
N ASN A 148 19.20 -14.59 0.20
CA ASN A 148 17.96 -15.13 -0.34
C ASN A 148 16.71 -14.60 0.39
N ASP A 149 16.77 -14.47 1.72
CA ASP A 149 15.66 -13.90 2.50
C ASP A 149 15.38 -12.44 2.10
N ALA A 150 16.42 -11.63 1.90
CA ALA A 150 16.28 -10.26 1.42
C ALA A 150 15.66 -10.19 0.00
N VAL A 151 16.03 -11.10 -0.91
CA VAL A 151 15.40 -11.22 -2.24
C VAL A 151 13.89 -11.51 -2.11
N ILE A 152 13.52 -12.49 -1.26
CA ILE A 152 12.13 -12.88 -1.03
C ILE A 152 11.30 -11.72 -0.46
N GLN A 153 11.86 -10.95 0.48
CA GLN A 153 11.16 -9.79 1.06
C GLN A 153 10.83 -8.73 0.00
N ILE A 154 11.77 -8.43 -0.91
CA ILE A 154 11.53 -7.49 -2.02
C ILE A 154 10.45 -8.02 -2.96
N GLN A 155 10.49 -9.31 -3.30
CA GLN A 155 9.47 -9.96 -4.13
C GLN A 155 8.07 -9.89 -3.50
N MET A 156 7.97 -10.15 -2.19
CA MET A 156 6.71 -10.05 -1.46
C MET A 156 6.16 -8.62 -1.47
N GLN A 157 7.03 -7.62 -1.24
CA GLN A 157 6.61 -6.23 -1.29
C GLN A 157 6.18 -5.80 -2.69
N PHE A 158 6.93 -6.18 -3.72
CA PHE A 158 6.56 -5.92 -5.11
C PHE A 158 5.20 -6.54 -5.43
N LYS A 159 4.99 -7.81 -5.05
CA LYS A 159 3.71 -8.51 -5.24
C LYS A 159 2.56 -7.76 -4.57
N HIS A 160 2.73 -7.31 -3.34
CA HIS A 160 1.70 -6.55 -2.63
C HIS A 160 1.32 -5.26 -3.39
N LEU A 161 2.30 -4.46 -3.80
CA LEU A 161 2.06 -3.22 -4.53
C LEU A 161 1.42 -3.47 -5.91
N TRP A 162 1.84 -4.53 -6.59
CA TRP A 162 1.31 -4.89 -7.91
C TRP A 162 -0.13 -5.40 -7.83
N GLU A 163 -0.45 -6.28 -6.88
CA GLU A 163 -1.83 -6.74 -6.65
C GLU A 163 -2.75 -5.59 -6.24
N LYS A 164 -2.22 -4.57 -5.55
CA LYS A 164 -2.99 -3.37 -5.26
C LYS A 164 -3.40 -2.62 -6.53
N LEU A 165 -2.49 -2.47 -7.50
CA LEU A 165 -2.80 -1.89 -8.81
C LEU A 165 -3.80 -2.77 -9.57
N LYS A 166 -3.64 -4.09 -9.54
CA LYS A 166 -4.56 -5.03 -10.20
C LYS A 166 -5.99 -4.94 -9.66
N LYS A 167 -6.13 -4.91 -8.33
CA LYS A 167 -7.44 -4.80 -7.69
C LYS A 167 -8.14 -3.50 -8.08
N GLU A 168 -7.42 -2.39 -8.13
CA GLU A 168 -7.98 -1.12 -8.58
C GLU A 168 -8.36 -1.15 -10.07
N LEU A 169 -7.57 -1.81 -10.93
CA LEU A 169 -7.93 -2.05 -12.34
C LEU A 169 -9.24 -2.82 -12.47
N GLU A 170 -9.42 -3.88 -11.69
CA GLU A 170 -10.62 -4.72 -11.72
C GLU A 170 -11.85 -3.92 -11.28
N VAL A 171 -11.75 -3.21 -10.15
CA VAL A 171 -12.80 -2.29 -9.68
C VAL A 171 -13.12 -1.22 -10.72
N CYS A 172 -12.11 -0.55 -11.26
CA CYS A 172 -12.28 0.49 -12.27
C CYS A 172 -12.85 -0.07 -13.59
N THR A 173 -12.59 -1.34 -13.92
CA THR A 173 -13.16 -2.00 -15.11
C THR A 173 -14.65 -2.28 -14.90
N GLU A 174 -15.05 -2.74 -13.71
CA GLU A 174 -16.46 -2.89 -13.35
C GLU A 174 -17.18 -1.53 -13.33
N GLU A 175 -16.52 -0.47 -12.85
CA GLU A 175 -17.01 0.91 -12.94
C GLU A 175 -17.11 1.43 -14.38
N LYS A 176 -16.17 1.08 -15.26
CA LYS A 176 -16.15 1.49 -16.68
C LYS A 176 -17.40 1.00 -17.42
N PHE A 177 -17.91 -0.20 -17.11
CA PHE A 177 -19.17 -0.70 -17.65
C PHE A 177 -20.41 -0.05 -17.04
N ARG A 178 -20.24 0.86 -16.06
CA ARG A 178 -21.29 1.57 -15.33
C ARG A 178 -21.19 3.10 -15.40
N LYS A 179 -20.30 3.68 -16.24
CA LYS A 179 -20.07 5.14 -16.28
C LYS A 179 -20.76 5.90 -17.42
N GLN A 180 -21.51 6.94 -17.03
CA GLN A 180 -21.59 8.25 -17.72
C GLN A 180 -20.67 9.29 -17.01
N PRO A 181 -20.27 10.40 -17.69
CA PRO A 181 -19.03 11.13 -17.42
C PRO A 181 -19.05 12.06 -16.18
N LYS A 182 -17.81 12.48 -15.79
CA LYS A 182 -17.40 13.35 -14.65
C LYS A 182 -18.55 13.95 -13.84
N ILE A 183 -18.85 13.26 -12.74
CA ILE A 183 -19.89 13.62 -11.78
C ILE A 183 -19.50 14.93 -11.10
N THR A 184 -20.37 15.93 -11.20
CA THR A 184 -20.41 17.04 -10.26
C THR A 184 -20.63 16.43 -8.88
N LEU A 185 -19.63 16.51 -8.00
CA LEU A 185 -19.76 16.05 -6.61
C LEU A 185 -20.92 16.81 -5.95
N SER A 186 -22.06 16.14 -5.82
CA SER A 186 -23.30 16.64 -5.21
C SER A 186 -23.69 15.74 -4.05
N LEU A 187 -24.56 16.25 -3.18
CA LEU A 187 -25.14 15.47 -2.08
C LEU A 187 -25.93 14.27 -2.62
N ASP A 188 -26.74 14.46 -3.68
CA ASP A 188 -27.49 13.39 -4.34
C ASP A 188 -26.58 12.24 -4.82
N TYR A 189 -25.37 12.56 -5.28
CA TYR A 189 -24.40 11.53 -5.65
C TYR A 189 -23.89 10.76 -4.43
N LEU A 190 -23.61 11.45 -3.32
CA LEU A 190 -23.19 10.80 -2.08
C LEU A 190 -24.27 9.87 -1.53
N GLU A 191 -25.54 10.29 -1.58
CA GLU A 191 -26.68 9.45 -1.21
C GLU A 191 -26.76 8.18 -2.08
N ASP A 192 -26.64 8.31 -3.40
CA ASP A 192 -26.58 7.16 -4.31
C ASP A 192 -25.39 6.23 -4.01
N GLN A 193 -24.23 6.78 -3.63
CA GLN A 193 -23.09 5.96 -3.19
C GLN A 193 -23.37 5.25 -1.87
N VAL A 194 -24.04 5.90 -0.91
CA VAL A 194 -24.45 5.28 0.37
C VAL A 194 -25.40 4.10 0.13
N GLU A 195 -26.35 4.22 -0.81
CA GLU A 195 -27.23 3.10 -1.17
C GLU A 195 -26.47 1.97 -1.87
N LYS A 196 -25.49 2.30 -2.73
CA LYS A 196 -24.65 1.29 -3.38
C LYS A 196 -23.79 0.51 -2.39
N ILE A 197 -23.25 1.15 -1.36
CA ILE A 197 -22.46 0.40 -0.35
C ILE A 197 -23.33 -0.55 0.47
N LYS A 198 -24.62 -0.22 0.72
CA LYS A 198 -25.56 -1.14 1.38
C LYS A 198 -25.76 -2.41 0.56
N ASN A 199 -25.85 -2.30 -0.77
CA ASN A 199 -25.98 -3.44 -1.68
C ASN A 199 -24.72 -4.31 -1.73
N VAL A 200 -23.53 -3.72 -1.58
CA VAL A 200 -22.25 -4.46 -1.65
C VAL A 200 -21.85 -5.05 -0.30
N LEU A 201 -22.34 -4.49 0.81
CA LEU A 201 -22.05 -4.93 2.19
C LEU A 201 -22.27 -6.43 2.42
N ASP A 202 -23.31 -7.00 1.79
CA ASP A 202 -23.65 -8.40 1.98
C ASP A 202 -22.65 -9.35 1.32
N LEU A 203 -22.00 -8.88 0.26
CA LEU A 203 -21.03 -9.64 -0.51
C LEU A 203 -19.61 -9.37 0.00
N TRP A 204 -19.21 -8.09 0.06
CA TRP A 204 -17.84 -7.64 0.40
C TRP A 204 -17.86 -6.50 1.44
N PRO A 205 -17.90 -6.82 2.75
CA PRO A 205 -17.84 -5.84 3.83
C PRO A 205 -16.61 -4.94 3.81
N GLU A 206 -15.47 -5.44 3.33
CA GLU A 206 -14.23 -4.69 3.15
C GLU A 206 -14.42 -3.56 2.15
N SER A 207 -14.99 -3.85 0.98
CA SER A 207 -15.26 -2.82 -0.03
C SER A 207 -16.29 -1.81 0.47
N ALA A 208 -17.31 -2.26 1.20
CA ALA A 208 -18.29 -1.35 1.80
C ALA A 208 -17.64 -0.40 2.81
N LEU A 209 -16.73 -0.87 3.68
CA LEU A 209 -16.00 -0.05 4.64
C LEU A 209 -15.00 0.91 3.96
N LEU A 210 -14.29 0.47 2.92
CA LEU A 210 -13.41 1.33 2.12
C LEU A 210 -14.21 2.46 1.47
N ASN A 211 -15.36 2.14 0.88
CA ASN A 211 -16.21 3.15 0.24
C ASN A 211 -16.86 4.09 1.27
N LEU A 212 -17.26 3.61 2.45
CA LEU A 212 -17.76 4.47 3.52
C LEU A 212 -16.72 5.51 3.95
N GLY A 213 -15.46 5.11 4.15
CA GLY A 213 -14.38 6.05 4.49
C GLY A 213 -14.13 7.10 3.40
N ARG A 214 -14.31 6.73 2.12
CA ARG A 214 -14.22 7.64 0.98
C ARG A 214 -15.40 8.60 0.90
N ILE A 215 -16.63 8.11 1.05
CA ILE A 215 -17.85 8.93 1.11
C ILE A 215 -17.72 9.99 2.20
N LEU A 216 -17.24 9.60 3.39
CA LEU A 216 -16.96 10.51 4.49
C LEU A 216 -15.96 11.61 4.11
N GLU A 217 -14.83 11.26 3.49
CA GLU A 217 -13.83 12.24 3.05
C GLU A 217 -14.43 13.28 2.09
N ILE A 218 -15.26 12.83 1.15
CA ILE A 218 -15.90 13.67 0.14
C ILE A 218 -16.94 14.58 0.76
N TRP A 219 -17.82 14.03 1.61
CA TRP A 219 -18.81 14.79 2.35
C TRP A 219 -18.14 15.94 3.10
N LEU A 220 -17.04 15.66 3.82
CA LEU A 220 -16.28 16.69 4.52
C LEU A 220 -15.68 17.74 3.58
N LEU A 221 -15.12 17.35 2.43
CA LEU A 221 -14.56 18.30 1.47
C LEU A 221 -15.62 19.25 0.90
N ILE A 222 -16.82 18.72 0.63
CA ILE A 222 -17.98 19.49 0.15
C ILE A 222 -18.42 20.49 1.23
N GLU A 223 -18.71 19.99 2.43
CA GLU A 223 -19.19 20.81 3.56
C GLU A 223 -18.18 21.90 3.95
N LEU A 224 -16.89 21.56 3.97
CA LEU A 224 -15.82 22.50 4.30
C LEU A 224 -15.46 23.46 3.14
N LYS A 225 -15.98 23.21 1.94
CA LYS A 225 -15.62 23.90 0.69
C LYS A 225 -14.12 23.90 0.42
N ILE A 226 -13.45 22.80 0.76
CA ILE A 226 -12.01 22.61 0.57
C ILE A 226 -11.78 21.86 -0.75
N LYS A 227 -10.95 22.44 -1.63
CA LYS A 227 -10.64 21.87 -2.94
C LYS A 227 -9.41 20.96 -2.94
N THR A 228 -8.65 20.94 -1.85
CA THR A 228 -7.37 20.24 -1.74
C THR A 228 -7.55 19.01 -0.86
N ASN A 229 -6.97 17.88 -1.25
CA ASN A 229 -7.03 16.67 -0.43
C ASN A 229 -6.14 16.83 0.82
N TYR A 230 -6.78 16.87 1.98
CA TYR A 230 -6.15 16.75 3.30
C TYR A 230 -6.59 15.44 3.93
N GLY A 231 -5.74 14.82 4.75
CA GLY A 231 -6.10 13.55 5.39
C GLY A 231 -7.37 13.68 6.25
N LEU A 232 -8.19 12.61 6.30
CA LEU A 232 -9.45 12.55 7.06
C LEU A 232 -9.37 13.11 8.50
N SER A 233 -8.26 12.88 9.21
CA SER A 233 -8.10 13.39 10.58
C SER A 233 -8.10 14.92 10.65
N PHE A 234 -7.58 15.61 9.62
CA PHE A 234 -7.63 17.06 9.52
C PHE A 234 -9.06 17.52 9.20
N LEU A 235 -9.68 16.90 8.19
CA LEU A 235 -11.03 17.27 7.74
C LEU A 235 -12.08 17.13 8.87
N ILE A 236 -12.03 16.04 9.63
CA ILE A 236 -12.97 15.81 10.75
C ILE A 236 -12.79 16.89 11.84
N LYS A 237 -11.54 17.23 12.18
CA LYS A 237 -11.26 18.29 13.16
C LYS A 237 -11.71 19.66 12.68
N GLU A 238 -11.47 19.97 11.42
CA GLU A 238 -11.87 21.25 10.83
C GLU A 238 -13.40 21.38 10.81
N ALA A 239 -14.13 20.30 10.50
CA ALA A 239 -15.59 20.29 10.55
C ALA A 239 -16.12 20.53 11.97
N GLU A 240 -15.49 19.94 13.00
CA GLU A 240 -15.84 20.19 14.40
C GLU A 240 -15.55 21.66 14.79
N ILE A 241 -14.36 22.19 14.46
CA ILE A 241 -13.96 23.57 14.75
C ILE A 241 -14.94 24.58 14.12
N ARG A 242 -15.44 24.28 12.92
CA ARG A 242 -16.42 25.11 12.20
C ARG A 242 -17.86 24.86 12.62
N ASN A 243 -18.11 23.99 13.60
CA ASN A 243 -19.44 23.58 14.07
C ASN A 243 -20.34 23.02 12.95
N LEU A 244 -19.74 22.37 11.94
CA LEU A 244 -20.49 21.65 10.89
C LEU A 244 -20.94 20.27 11.36
N ILE A 245 -20.29 19.74 12.40
CA ILE A 245 -20.65 18.49 13.05
C ILE A 245 -20.70 18.67 14.56
N ASP A 246 -21.58 17.91 15.21
CA ASP A 246 -21.65 17.82 16.67
C ASP A 246 -20.67 16.78 17.24
N LYS A 247 -20.63 16.66 18.58
CA LYS A 247 -19.75 15.71 19.29
C LYS A 247 -20.08 14.25 19.01
N HIS A 248 -21.33 13.92 18.71
CA HIS A 248 -21.76 12.56 18.41
C HIS A 248 -21.30 12.17 17.00
N GLN A 249 -21.58 13.04 16.02
CA GLN A 249 -21.08 12.94 14.67
C GLN A 249 -19.56 12.85 14.65
N PHE A 250 -18.84 13.71 15.38
CA PHE A 250 -17.38 13.64 15.48
C PHE A 250 -16.88 12.25 15.91
N LYS A 251 -17.49 11.66 16.96
CA LYS A 251 -17.13 10.31 17.42
C LYS A 251 -17.39 9.25 16.34
N LEU A 252 -18.53 9.33 15.65
CA LEU A 252 -18.85 8.44 14.54
C LEU A 252 -17.81 8.54 13.43
N LEU A 253 -17.47 9.76 12.99
CA LEU A 253 -16.51 9.98 11.90
C LEU A 253 -15.11 9.48 12.26
N ILE A 254 -14.67 9.67 13.52
CA ILE A 254 -13.41 9.11 14.02
C ILE A 254 -13.46 7.57 14.00
N ASN A 255 -14.60 6.97 14.37
CA ASN A 255 -14.76 5.53 14.36
C ASN A 255 -14.67 4.95 12.94
N ILE A 256 -15.41 5.55 11.98
CA ILE A 256 -15.34 5.20 10.56
C ILE A 256 -13.90 5.30 10.06
N LYS A 257 -13.22 6.42 10.36
CA LYS A 257 -11.83 6.65 9.96
C LYS A 257 -10.88 5.58 10.50
N ASN A 258 -11.01 5.19 11.76
CA ASN A 258 -10.14 4.19 12.37
C ASN A 258 -10.31 2.84 11.67
N HIS A 259 -11.56 2.38 11.50
CA HIS A 259 -11.85 1.14 10.78
C HIS A 259 -11.40 1.18 9.31
N TYR A 260 -11.59 2.31 8.62
CA TYR A 260 -11.09 2.54 7.27
C TYR A 260 -9.56 2.45 7.19
N ASN A 261 -8.85 3.11 8.11
CA ASN A 261 -7.39 3.09 8.16
C ASN A 261 -6.85 1.71 8.53
N ASP A 262 -7.49 1.01 9.47
CA ASP A 262 -7.10 -0.34 9.85
C ASP A 262 -7.22 -1.29 8.66
N LEU A 263 -8.32 -1.21 7.90
CA LEU A 263 -8.47 -1.97 6.67
C LEU A 263 -7.45 -1.57 5.59
N LYS A 264 -7.06 -0.29 5.53
CA LYS A 264 -6.09 0.21 4.54
C LYS A 264 -4.64 -0.18 4.87
N HIS A 265 -4.30 -0.36 6.14
CA HIS A 265 -2.91 -0.43 6.59
C HIS A 265 -2.54 -1.67 7.40
N GLN A 266 -3.51 -2.42 7.95
CA GLN A 266 -3.22 -3.62 8.72
C GLN A 266 -3.38 -4.89 7.88
N ILE A 267 -2.35 -5.74 7.92
CA ILE A 267 -2.27 -6.98 7.13
C ILE A 267 -3.32 -8.03 7.55
N ASN A 268 -3.74 -8.03 8.83
CA ASN A 268 -4.62 -9.06 9.40
C ASN A 268 -5.97 -8.52 9.93
N TYR A 269 -6.41 -7.37 9.44
CA TYR A 269 -7.68 -6.80 9.88
C TYR A 269 -8.87 -7.61 9.33
N ARG A 270 -9.60 -8.28 10.23
CA ARG A 270 -10.85 -8.97 9.88
C ARG A 270 -12.03 -8.01 9.99
N VAL A 271 -12.69 -7.78 8.86
CA VAL A 271 -13.87 -6.92 8.82
C VAL A 271 -15.09 -7.69 9.34
N ASN A 272 -15.73 -7.17 10.39
CA ASN A 272 -17.00 -7.69 10.85
C ASN A 272 -18.14 -6.97 10.11
N LYS A 273 -18.86 -7.68 9.24
CA LYS A 273 -20.01 -7.17 8.49
C LYS A 273 -21.02 -6.41 9.37
N LYS A 274 -21.32 -6.89 10.59
CA LYS A 274 -22.26 -6.21 11.49
C LYS A 274 -21.76 -4.83 11.89
N VAL A 275 -20.47 -4.71 12.16
CA VAL A 275 -19.83 -3.42 12.50
C VAL A 275 -19.92 -2.48 11.31
N VAL A 276 -19.56 -2.93 10.11
CA VAL A 276 -19.65 -2.10 8.89
C VAL A 276 -21.08 -1.67 8.63
N LYS A 277 -22.05 -2.57 8.81
CA LYS A 277 -23.48 -2.24 8.69
C LYS A 277 -23.86 -1.10 9.61
N THR A 278 -23.54 -1.21 10.90
CA THR A 278 -23.83 -0.17 11.90
C THR A 278 -23.20 1.16 11.50
N LEU A 279 -21.94 1.16 11.05
CA LEU A 279 -21.28 2.39 10.61
C LEU A 279 -21.97 3.04 9.40
N ILE A 280 -22.46 2.23 8.44
CA ILE A 280 -23.20 2.73 7.28
C ILE A 280 -24.55 3.29 7.69
N ASP A 281 -25.28 2.58 8.55
CA ASP A 281 -26.61 2.98 9.01
C ASP A 281 -26.53 4.27 9.87
N ASP A 282 -25.54 4.34 10.77
CA ASP A 282 -25.28 5.52 11.60
C ASP A 282 -24.85 6.72 10.75
N PHE A 283 -23.98 6.51 9.76
CA PHE A 283 -23.56 7.57 8.84
C PHE A 283 -24.74 8.07 8.00
N SER A 284 -25.54 7.16 7.45
CA SER A 284 -26.75 7.51 6.70
C SER A 284 -27.66 8.37 7.59
N SER A 285 -27.95 7.93 8.81
CA SER A 285 -28.87 8.64 9.71
C SER A 285 -28.36 10.02 10.13
N ALA A 286 -27.04 10.23 10.18
CA ALA A 286 -26.43 11.46 10.65
C ALA A 286 -26.27 12.54 9.57
N PHE A 287 -26.29 12.16 8.29
CA PHE A 287 -25.89 13.01 7.18
C PHE A 287 -26.79 12.91 5.93
N SER A 288 -27.97 12.29 6.04
CA SER A 288 -29.07 12.36 5.07
C SER A 288 -30.07 13.46 5.43
#